data_AF-A0AA49JPD6-F1
#
_entry.id   AF-A0AA49JPD6-F1
#
_cell.length_a   1.000
_cell.length_b   1.000
_cell.length_c   1.000
_cell.angle_alpha   90.00
_cell.angle_beta   90.00
_cell.angle_gamma   90.00
#
_symmetry.space_group_name_H-M   'P 1'
#
loop_
_entity.id
_entity.type
_entity.pdbx_description
1 polymer ?
#
loop_
_entity_poly.entity_id
_entity_poly.type
_entity_poly.pdbx_seq_one_letter_code
_entity_poly.pdbx_strand_id
1 'polypeptide(L)'
;MRGKKFLMINLILGLLVISLIVFPLVTIKNAEFAGADNRATEAITQVDKNYKPWLKPVWEPPSGEIESLLFACQAAIGAGFLGYYIGLAKGRKNANR
;
A
#
# COMPACT_ATOMS: atom_id res chain seq x y z
N MET A 1 -34.07 7.22 -8.21
CA MET A 1 -33.16 6.24 -8.87
C MET A 1 -31.66 6.52 -8.70
N ARG A 2 -31.19 7.77 -8.54
CA ARG A 2 -29.75 8.12 -8.44
C ARG A 2 -29.04 7.58 -7.18
N GLY A 3 -29.71 7.56 -6.02
CA GLY A 3 -29.13 7.10 -4.75
C GLY A 3 -28.86 5.59 -4.68
N LYS A 4 -29.79 4.75 -5.16
CA LYS A 4 -29.60 3.29 -5.19
C LYS A 4 -28.41 2.88 -6.07
N LYS A 5 -28.26 3.52 -7.24
CA LYS A 5 -27.15 3.23 -8.17
C LYS A 5 -25.78 3.64 -7.61
N PHE A 6 -25.70 4.79 -6.92
CA PHE A 6 -24.48 5.24 -6.25
C PHE A 6 -24.06 4.32 -5.10
N LEU A 7 -25.03 3.90 -4.25
CA LEU A 7 -24.78 2.97 -3.16
C LEU A 7 -24.32 1.59 -3.68
N MET A 8 -24.94 1.10 -4.76
CA MET A 8 -24.54 -0.15 -5.41
C MET A 8 -23.11 -0.09 -5.98
N ILE A 9 -22.73 1.02 -6.62
CA ILE A 9 -21.37 1.22 -7.13
C ILE A 9 -20.34 1.21 -6.00
N ASN A 10 -20.59 1.93 -4.91
CA ASN A 10 -19.65 1.97 -3.78
C ASN A 10 -19.51 0.60 -3.09
N LEU A 11 -20.61 -0.16 -2.99
CA LEU A 11 -20.58 -1.55 -2.51
C LEU A 11 -19.72 -2.45 -3.39
N ILE A 12 -19.88 -2.35 -4.72
CA ILE A 12 -19.08 -3.13 -5.68
C ILE A 12 -17.60 -2.73 -5.57
N LEU A 13 -17.30 -1.44 -5.51
CA LEU A 13 -15.92 -0.95 -5.34
C LEU A 13 -15.31 -1.44 -4.01
N GLY A 14 -16.07 -1.40 -2.91
CA GLY A 14 -15.64 -1.92 -1.62
C GLY A 14 -15.36 -3.42 -1.65
N LEU A 15 -16.26 -4.20 -2.26
CA LEU A 15 -16.05 -5.64 -2.46
C LEU A 15 -14.82 -5.93 -3.32
N LEU A 16 -14.58 -5.14 -4.37
CA LEU A 16 -13.43 -5.30 -5.24
C LEU A 16 -12.12 -5.03 -4.48
N VAL A 17 -12.07 -3.98 -3.65
CA VAL A 17 -10.91 -3.69 -2.79
C VAL A 17 -10.67 -4.83 -1.79
N ILE A 18 -11.72 -5.30 -1.11
CA ILE A 18 -11.61 -6.44 -0.18
C ILE A 18 -11.12 -7.68 -0.92
N SER A 19 -11.64 -7.94 -2.12
CA SER A 19 -11.22 -9.08 -2.94
C SER A 19 -9.75 -8.99 -3.33
N LEU A 20 -9.24 -7.81 -3.72
CA LEU A 20 -7.82 -7.60 -4.03
C LEU A 20 -6.90 -7.86 -2.83
N ILE A 21 -7.38 -7.61 -1.61
CA ILE A 21 -6.63 -7.91 -0.38
C ILE A 21 -6.72 -9.40 -0.06
N VAL A 22 -7.92 -9.98 0.02
CA VAL A 22 -8.12 -11.35 0.50
C VAL A 22 -7.62 -12.41 -0.50
N PHE A 23 -7.75 -12.16 -1.80
CA PHE A 23 -7.38 -13.10 -2.85
C PHE A 23 -5.91 -13.59 -2.75
N PRO A 24 -4.89 -12.70 -2.65
CA PRO A 24 -3.51 -13.15 -2.48
C PRO A 24 -3.26 -13.85 -1.14
N LEU A 25 -3.93 -13.45 -0.05
CA LEU A 25 -3.77 -14.12 1.26
C LEU A 25 -4.24 -15.59 1.24
N VAL A 26 -5.29 -15.90 0.48
CA VAL A 26 -5.83 -17.27 0.40
C VAL A 26 -5.11 -18.12 -0.64
N THR A 27 -4.67 -17.52 -1.74
CA THR A 27 -4.03 -18.23 -2.85
C THR A 27 -2.55 -18.48 -2.59
N ILE A 28 -1.86 -17.59 -1.88
CA ILE A 28 -0.40 -17.66 -1.67
C ILE A 28 -0.09 -17.96 -0.19
N LYS A 29 -0.30 -19.23 0.21
CA LYS A 29 -0.24 -19.67 1.62
C LYS A 29 1.15 -19.70 2.25
N ASN A 30 2.21 -19.69 1.45
CA ASN A 30 3.61 -19.72 1.91
C ASN A 30 4.44 -18.55 1.34
N ALA A 31 3.80 -17.44 0.98
CA ALA A 31 4.56 -16.26 0.58
C ALA A 31 5.07 -15.51 1.80
N GLU A 32 6.38 -15.31 1.83
CA GLU A 32 6.93 -14.17 2.55
C GLU A 32 6.49 -12.91 1.81
N PHE A 33 5.62 -12.12 2.43
CA PHE A 33 5.26 -10.78 1.97
C PHE A 33 6.42 -9.82 2.26
N ALA A 34 7.59 -10.13 1.69
CA ALA A 34 8.79 -9.34 1.79
C ALA A 34 8.67 -8.06 0.97
N GLY A 35 9.39 -7.03 1.39
CA GLY A 35 9.49 -5.77 0.67
C GLY A 35 10.07 -5.94 -0.74
N ALA A 36 9.83 -4.93 -1.59
CA ALA A 36 10.38 -4.91 -2.94
C ALA A 36 11.92 -4.95 -2.96
N ASP A 37 12.57 -4.39 -1.94
CA ASP A 37 14.03 -4.30 -1.83
C ASP A 37 14.69 -5.67 -1.62
N ASN A 38 14.07 -6.55 -0.82
CA ASN A 38 14.56 -7.93 -0.64
C ASN A 38 14.62 -8.68 -1.97
N ARG A 39 13.57 -8.55 -2.79
CA ARG A 39 13.51 -9.18 -4.12
C ARG A 39 14.56 -8.59 -5.07
N ALA A 40 14.82 -7.29 -4.98
CA ALA A 40 15.86 -6.64 -5.77
C ALA A 40 17.25 -7.18 -5.38
N THR A 41 17.53 -7.28 -4.08
CA THR A 41 18.82 -7.78 -3.57
C THR A 41 19.04 -9.25 -3.94
N GLU A 42 18.01 -10.11 -3.85
CA GLU A 42 18.07 -11.49 -4.31
C GLU A 42 18.37 -11.60 -5.80
N ALA A 43 17.66 -10.83 -6.63
CA ALA A 43 17.86 -10.83 -8.08
C ALA A 43 19.29 -10.38 -8.44
N ILE A 44 19.81 -9.35 -7.77
CA ILE A 44 21.18 -8.87 -7.99
C ILE A 44 22.19 -9.95 -7.61
N THR A 45 22.00 -10.61 -6.47
CA THR A 45 22.89 -11.67 -6.00
C THR A 45 22.90 -12.89 -6.93
N GLN A 46 21.80 -13.14 -7.66
CA GLN A 46 21.72 -14.19 -8.68
C GLN A 46 22.48 -13.82 -9.96
N VAL A 47 22.48 -12.55 -10.36
CA VAL A 47 23.18 -12.07 -11.56
C VAL A 47 24.68 -11.93 -11.30
N ASP A 48 25.07 -11.34 -10.17
CA ASP A 48 26.46 -11.15 -9.78
C ASP A 48 26.65 -11.39 -8.28
N LYS A 49 27.29 -12.52 -7.96
CA LYS A 49 27.59 -12.92 -6.57
C LYS A 49 28.63 -12.02 -5.88
N ASN A 50 29.40 -11.26 -6.65
CA ASN A 50 30.44 -10.37 -6.13
C ASN A 50 29.97 -8.91 -6.04
N TYR A 51 28.70 -8.66 -6.35
CA TYR A 51 28.14 -7.31 -6.30
C TYR A 51 28.24 -6.72 -4.89
N LYS A 52 28.75 -5.49 -4.80
CA LYS A 52 28.81 -4.71 -3.57
C LYS A 52 27.81 -3.56 -3.67
N PRO A 53 26.91 -3.38 -2.68
CA PRO A 53 26.03 -2.22 -2.63
C PRO A 53 26.83 -0.92 -2.71
N TRP A 54 26.48 -0.06 -3.66
CA TRP A 54 27.08 1.27 -3.84
C TRP A 54 26.58 2.27 -2.80
N LEU A 55 25.47 1.96 -2.12
CA LEU A 55 24.92 2.72 -1.01
C LEU A 55 24.63 1.75 0.15
N LYS A 56 24.90 2.18 1.37
CA LYS A 56 24.46 1.48 2.59
C LYS A 56 23.35 2.31 3.26
N PRO A 57 22.33 1.68 3.85
CA PRO A 57 21.33 2.40 4.63
C PRO A 57 22.04 3.18 5.75
N VAL A 58 21.68 4.46 5.92
CA VAL A 58 22.18 5.27 7.05
C VAL A 58 21.63 4.73 8.37
N TRP A 59 20.45 4.11 8.32
CA TRP A 59 19.79 3.47 9.43
C TRP A 59 18.94 2.31 8.92
N GLU A 60 18.93 1.22 9.69
CA GLU A 60 18.15 0.03 9.41
C GLU A 60 17.30 -0.29 10.65
N PRO A 61 16.01 -0.61 10.50
CA PRO A 61 15.16 -0.93 11.64
C PRO A 61 15.70 -2.13 12.42
N PRO A 62 15.62 -2.11 13.76
CA PRO A 62 16.15 -3.21 14.58
C PRO A 62 15.35 -4.52 14.45
N SER A 63 14.20 -4.51 13.77
CA SER A 63 13.39 -5.68 13.44
C SER A 63 12.54 -5.41 12.19
N GLY A 64 12.31 -6.43 11.37
CA GLY A 64 11.40 -6.36 10.22
C GLY A 64 9.93 -6.11 10.60
N GLU A 65 9.55 -6.38 11.85
CA GLU A 65 8.23 -5.99 12.37
C GLU A 65 8.11 -4.47 12.53
N ILE A 66 9.18 -3.82 12.98
CA ILE A 66 9.24 -2.36 13.13
C ILE A 66 9.26 -1.70 11.76
N GLU A 67 9.99 -2.28 10.79
CA GLU A 67 9.94 -1.86 9.38
C GLU A 67 8.51 -1.89 8.83
N SER A 68 7.82 -3.03 9.00
CA SER A 68 6.43 -3.20 8.54
C SER A 68 5.48 -2.20 9.21
N LEU A 69 5.67 -1.93 10.51
CA LEU A 69 4.89 -0.94 11.25
C LEU A 69 5.13 0.49 10.74
N LEU A 70 6.37 0.84 10.41
CA LEU A 70 6.69 2.14 9.82
C LEU A 70 6.04 2.30 8.44
N PHE A 71 6.05 1.27 7.59
CA PHE A 71 5.33 1.29 6.32
C PHE A 71 3.81 1.42 6.51
N ALA A 72 3.22 0.68 7.47
CA ALA A 72 1.80 0.80 7.78
C ALA A 72 1.42 2.20 8.28
N CYS A 73 2.28 2.81 9.11
CA CYS A 73 2.11 4.17 9.59
C CYS A 73 2.16 5.19 8.44
N GLN A 74 3.15 5.08 7.55
CA GLN A 74 3.26 5.91 6.36
C GLN A 74 2.02 5.78 5.46
N ALA A 75 1.55 4.55 5.23
CA ALA A 75 0.34 4.29 4.45
C ALA A 75 -0.91 4.92 5.10
N ALA A 76 -1.06 4.81 6.43
CA ALA A 76 -2.17 5.40 7.16
C ALA A 76 -2.16 6.95 7.08
N ILE A 77 -0.99 7.57 7.25
CA ILE A 77 -0.84 9.02 7.11
C ILE A 77 -1.16 9.46 5.67
N GLY A 78 -0.64 8.75 4.66
CA GLY A 78 -0.92 9.04 3.25
C GLY A 78 -2.41 8.92 2.90
N ALA A 79 -3.07 7.87 3.38
CA ALA A 79 -4.51 7.69 3.21
C ALA A 79 -5.31 8.81 3.91
N GLY A 80 -4.92 9.20 5.12
CA GLY A 80 -5.53 10.31 5.85
C GLY A 80 -5.42 11.64 5.12
N PHE A 81 -4.23 11.95 4.60
CA PHE A 81 -3.98 13.16 3.80
C PHE A 81 -4.85 13.17 2.52
N LEU A 82 -4.87 12.07 1.77
CA LEU A 82 -5.65 11.95 0.55
C LEU A 82 -7.16 12.09 0.84
N GLY A 83 -7.64 11.45 1.90
CA GLY A 83 -9.03 11.54 2.36
C GLY A 83 -9.42 12.98 2.72
N TYR A 84 -8.55 13.68 3.48
CA TYR A 84 -8.75 15.08 3.83
C TYR A 84 -8.84 15.98 2.59
N TYR A 85 -7.89 15.84 1.65
CA TYR A 85 -7.88 16.64 0.42
C TYR A 85 -9.15 16.44 -0.41
N ILE A 86 -9.57 15.18 -0.63
CA ILE A 86 -10.80 14.87 -1.36
C ILE A 86 -12.02 15.46 -0.65
N GLY A 87 -12.07 15.35 0.68
CA GLY A 87 -13.12 15.94 1.51
C GLY A 87 -13.20 17.46 1.37
N LEU A 88 -12.05 18.15 1.48
CA LEU A 88 -11.95 19.60 1.33
C LEU A 88 -12.36 20.07 -0.07
N ALA A 89 -11.88 19.38 -1.12
CA ALA A 89 -12.22 19.69 -2.50
C ALA A 89 -13.72 19.57 -2.76
N LYS A 90 -14.35 18.52 -2.22
CA LYS A 90 -15.81 18.33 -2.28
C LYS A 90 -16.55 19.43 -1.52
N GLY A 91 -16.08 19.81 -0.33
CA GLY A 91 -16.64 20.90 0.47
C GLY A 91 -16.61 22.25 -0.27
N ARG A 92 -15.46 22.61 -0.85
CA ARG A 92 -15.29 23.85 -1.64
C ARG A 92 -16.22 23.89 -2.85
N LYS A 93 -16.38 22.78 -3.57
CA LYS A 93 -17.29 22.69 -4.71
C LYS A 93 -18.76 22.90 -4.32
N ASN A 94 -19.15 22.45 -3.13
CA ASN A 94 -20.51 22.63 -2.63
C ASN A 94 -20.76 24.04 -2.08
N ALA A 95 -19.73 24.72 -1.57
CA ALA A 95 -19.82 26.11 -1.10
C ALA A 95 -19.85 27.13 -2.26
N ASN A 96 -19.22 26.81 -3.40
CA ASN A 96 -19.23 27.65 -4.61
C ASN A 96 -20.45 27.41 -5.52
N ARG A 97 -21.51 26.76 -5.01
CA ARG A 97 -22.69 26.37 -5.78
C ARG A 97 -23.96 26.84 -5.08
#